data_AF-G5QMF3-F1
#
_entry.id   AF-G5QMF3-F1
#
_cell.length_a   1.000
_cell.length_b   1.000
_cell.length_c   1.000
_cell.angle_alpha   90.00
_cell.angle_beta   90.00
_cell.angle_gamma   90.00
#
_symmetry.space_group_name_H-M   'P 1'
#
loop_
_entity.id
_entity.type
_entity.pdbx_description
1 polymer ?
#
loop_
_entity_poly.entity_id
_entity_poly.type
_entity_poly.pdbx_seq_one_letter_code
_entity_poly.pdbx_strand_id
1 'polypeptide(L)' 'LLNHLLHGRFIARMGAQVVELGPVNATIHKINECVNAADLQLLARMYQRIMEQLVA' A
#
# COMPACT_ATOMS: atom_id res chain seq x y z
N LEU A 1 -13.43 3.04 0.67
CA LEU A 1 -13.81 1.77 1.33
C LEU A 1 -12.66 1.09 2.08
N LEU A 2 -11.37 1.41 1.83
CA LEU A 2 -10.26 0.82 2.59
C LEU A 2 -9.74 1.63 3.79
N ASN A 3 -9.87 2.97 3.75
CA ASN A 3 -9.16 3.86 4.69
C ASN A 3 -9.57 3.72 6.17
N HIS A 4 -10.66 2.99 6.48
CA HIS A 4 -11.14 2.80 7.85
C HIS A 4 -10.88 1.39 8.43
N LEU A 5 -10.42 0.42 7.64
CA LEU A 5 -10.27 -0.97 8.09
C LEU A 5 -8.82 -1.39 8.37
N LEU A 6 -7.82 -0.65 7.89
CA LEU A 6 -6.44 -1.08 8.05
C LEU A 6 -5.92 -1.00 9.49
N HIS A 7 -4.99 -1.90 9.80
CA HIS A 7 -4.30 -1.98 11.08
C HIS A 7 -3.35 -0.79 11.34
N GLY A 8 -3.19 0.13 10.38
CA GLY A 8 -2.39 1.35 10.53
C GLY A 8 -2.75 2.17 11.77
N ARG A 9 -4.03 2.13 12.21
CA ARG A 9 -4.50 2.75 13.46
C ARG A 9 -3.78 2.26 14.72
N PHE A 10 -3.30 1.02 14.76
CA PHE A 10 -2.56 0.48 15.90
C PHE A 10 -1.09 0.93 15.86
N ILE A 11 -0.51 1.02 14.67
CA ILE A 11 0.87 1.47 14.47
C ILE A 11 0.98 2.98 14.75
N ALA A 12 0.00 3.77 14.32
CA ALA A 12 -0.05 5.21 14.56
C ALA A 12 -0.05 5.57 16.07
N ARG A 13 -0.60 4.71 16.93
CA ARG A 13 -0.56 4.91 18.40
C ARG A 13 0.85 4.87 18.99
N MET A 14 1.83 4.32 18.25
CA MET A 14 3.24 4.34 18.64
C MET A 14 3.96 5.65 18.29
N GLY A 15 3.24 6.64 17.74
CA GLY A 15 3.81 7.93 17.32
C GLY A 15 4.53 7.89 15.96
N ALA A 16 4.41 6.79 15.21
CA ALA A 16 4.98 6.66 13.87
C ALA A 16 4.17 7.43 12.81
N GLN A 17 4.84 7.92 11.77
CA GLN A 17 4.18 8.39 10.55
C GLN A 17 3.73 7.16 9.74
N VAL A 18 2.44 7.07 9.41
CA VAL A 18 1.85 5.90 8.75
C VAL A 18 1.17 6.33 7.46
N VAL A 19 1.55 5.70 6.35
CA VAL A 19 0.96 5.89 5.01
C VAL A 19 0.66 4.51 4.41
N GLU A 20 -0.48 4.41 3.72
CA GLU A 20 -0.86 3.22 2.97
C GLU A 20 -0.65 3.46 1.48
N LEU A 21 0.07 2.55 0.84
CA LEU A 21 0.34 2.56 -0.59
C LEU A 21 0.05 1.17 -1.12
N GLY A 22 -0.56 1.06 -2.29
CA GLY A 22 -0.93 -0.21 -2.90
C GLY A 22 -1.47 -0.02 -4.32
N PRO A 23 -1.78 -1.12 -5.04
CA PRO A 23 -2.33 -1.05 -6.38
C PRO A 23 -3.79 -0.52 -6.36
N VAL A 24 -4.35 -0.28 -7.55
CA VAL A 24 -5.72 0.20 -7.71
C VAL A 24 -6.71 -0.75 -7.03
N ASN A 25 -7.55 -0.22 -6.14
CA ASN A 25 -8.50 -1.00 -5.34
C ASN A 25 -9.90 -1.10 -5.96
N ALA A 26 -10.07 -0.81 -7.26
CA ALA A 26 -11.38 -0.68 -7.89
C ALA A 26 -12.20 -1.98 -7.91
N THR A 27 -11.52 -3.13 -7.92
CA THR A 27 -12.12 -4.46 -8.06
C THR A 27 -12.07 -5.30 -6.78
N ILE A 28 -11.55 -4.78 -5.68
CA ILE A 28 -11.46 -5.56 -4.43
C ILE A 28 -12.85 -6.00 -3.97
N HIS A 29 -12.95 -7.21 -3.44
CA HIS A 29 -14.22 -7.78 -2.95
C HIS A 29 -15.33 -7.85 -4.01
N LYS A 30 -14.96 -7.92 -5.30
CA LYS A 30 -15.89 -8.13 -6.42
C LYS A 30 -15.52 -9.40 -7.18
N ILE A 31 -16.49 -9.94 -7.93
CA ILE A 31 -16.23 -11.01 -8.89
C ILE A 31 -15.30 -10.46 -10.00
N ASN A 32 -14.36 -11.28 -10.47
CA ASN A 32 -13.30 -10.90 -11.41
C ASN A 32 -12.34 -9.83 -10.85
N GLU A 33 -12.02 -9.93 -9.56
CA GLU A 33 -10.95 -9.12 -8.96
C GLU A 33 -9.63 -9.31 -9.72
N CYS A 34 -9.02 -8.20 -10.11
CA CYS A 34 -7.79 -8.22 -10.88
C CYS A 34 -6.91 -7.02 -10.57
N VAL A 35 -5.65 -7.13 -10.97
CA VAL A 35 -4.66 -6.05 -10.88
C VAL A 35 -3.83 -6.06 -12.15
N ASN A 36 -3.40 -4.88 -12.60
CA ASN A 36 -2.49 -4.78 -13.73
C ASN A 36 -1.09 -5.26 -13.32
N ALA A 37 -0.54 -6.23 -14.04
CA ALA A 37 0.77 -6.80 -13.74
C ALA A 37 1.92 -5.75 -13.84
N ALA A 38 1.80 -4.77 -14.75
CA ALA A 38 2.79 -3.70 -14.87
C ALA A 38 2.79 -2.77 -13.63
N ASP A 39 1.62 -2.54 -13.04
CA ASP A 39 1.49 -1.72 -11.83
C ASP A 39 2.15 -2.40 -10.62
N LEU A 40 2.14 -3.74 -10.56
CA LEU A 40 2.86 -4.47 -9.51
C LEU A 40 4.37 -4.29 -9.61
N GLN A 41 4.93 -4.30 -10.83
CA GLN A 41 6.35 -4.05 -11.05
C GLN A 41 6.73 -2.61 -10.69
N LEU A 42 5.87 -1.65 -11.03
CA LEU A 42 6.06 -0.26 -10.65
C LEU A 42 6.00 -0.10 -9.12
N LEU A 43 5.01 -0.70 -8.47
CA LEU A 43 4.84 -0.65 -7.02
C LEU A 43 6.07 -1.21 -6.28
N ALA A 44 6.66 -2.31 -6.77
CA ALA A 44 7.89 -2.85 -6.21
C ALA A 44 9.05 -1.83 -6.27
N ARG A 45 9.23 -1.14 -7.40
CA ARG A 45 10.24 -0.08 -7.54
C ARG A 45 9.97 1.11 -6.62
N MET A 46 8.71 1.47 -6.42
CA MET A 46 8.34 2.56 -5.50
C MET A 46 8.71 2.19 -4.06
N TYR A 47 8.39 0.98 -3.59
CA TYR A 47 8.80 0.53 -2.26
C TYR A 47 10.31 0.47 -2.10
N GLN A 48 11.03 -0.03 -3.11
CA GLN A 48 12.50 -0.01 -3.09
C GLN A 48 13.01 1.41 -2.90
N ARG A 49 12.48 2.38 -3.66
CA ARG A 49 12.89 3.78 -3.55
C ARG A 49 12.59 4.39 -2.19
N ILE A 50 11.46 4.03 -1.57
CA ILE A 50 11.12 4.45 -0.20
C ILE A 50 12.13 3.89 0.80
N MET A 51 12.48 2.60 0.68
CA MET A 51 13.49 1.98 1.55
C MET A 51 14.86 2.65 1.40
N GLU A 52 15.29 2.93 0.16
CA GLU A 52 16.53 3.67 -0.13
C GLU A 52 16.56 5.06 0.49
N GLN A 53 15.42 5.76 0.55
CA GLN A 53 15.36 7.12 1.11
C GLN A 53 15.29 7.18 2.64
N LEU A 54 14.82 6.11 3.28
CA LEU A 54 14.54 6.11 4.72
C LEU A 54 15.52 5.29 5.55
N VAL A 55 16.23 4.33 4.95
CA VAL A 55 17.03 3.34 5.69
C VAL A 55 18.47 3.20 5.20
N ALA A 56 18.77 3.56 3.95
CA ALA A 56 20.13 3.53 3.40
C ALA A 56 20.89 4.83 3.69
#